data_AF-A0A484SRT2-F1
#
_entry.id   AF-A0A484SRT2-F1
#
_cell.length_a   1.000
_cell.length_b   1.000
_cell.length_c   1.000
_cell.angle_alpha   90.00
_cell.angle_beta   90.00
_cell.angle_gamma   90.00
#
_symmetry.space_group_name_H-M   'P 1'
#
loop_
_entity.id
_entity.type
_entity.pdbx_description
1 polymer ?
#
loop_
_entity_poly.entity_id
_entity_poly.type
_entity_poly.pdbx_seq_one_letter_code
_entity_poly.pdbx_strand_id
1 'polypeptide(L)'
;MVLLLVFPGFQAIDLAGPLQAFATAAEEGGPPYRIRVASLPGGAIRGTGPLDILSEPLAALDGEIDTLIVPGGPGVEAAAADPAHVAAVAALAATSRRVCSVCTGAFLLAAAGLLDGRQACTHWRAAATLAARYPRVRVNPEPIYLRDDNVYTSAGVSAGIDLALALIDEDAGAACAGEVARRLVVHVRRPGGQSQYSDVLRMQNAGVATFATLLADIAARPGLAWRTQDMAQASGQSLRSFYRKFVDATGERPAAAVERIRVECAGALLGSTSLGLKDVARRSGFASEQGMRRAFLRVSGRLPSAVRRPGDS
;
A
#
# COMPACT_ATOMS: atom_id res chain seq x y z
N MET A 1 9.31 18.89 -12.52
CA MET A 1 10.31 18.11 -11.73
C MET A 1 9.61 17.13 -10.79
N VAL A 2 10.30 16.10 -10.29
CA VAL A 2 9.83 15.29 -9.16
C VAL A 2 10.47 15.83 -7.88
N LEU A 3 9.65 16.35 -6.97
CA LEU A 3 10.08 16.92 -5.71
C LEU A 3 9.73 15.99 -4.55
N LEU A 4 10.74 15.56 -3.78
CA LEU A 4 10.54 14.85 -2.53
C LEU A 4 10.74 15.83 -1.37
N LEU A 5 9.66 16.15 -0.66
CA LEU A 5 9.68 17.09 0.46
C LEU A 5 9.88 16.34 1.78
N VAL A 6 11.07 16.45 2.37
CA VAL A 6 11.43 15.80 3.64
C VAL A 6 11.28 16.73 4.83
N PHE A 7 11.08 16.14 6.00
CA PHE A 7 10.99 16.81 7.30
C PHE A 7 11.76 16.00 8.36
N PRO A 8 12.20 16.61 9.47
CA PRO A 8 12.89 15.86 10.53
C PRO A 8 12.10 14.65 11.01
N GLY A 9 12.73 13.48 11.01
CA GLY A 9 12.08 12.21 11.34
C GLY A 9 11.32 11.54 10.19
N PHE A 10 11.61 11.88 8.93
CA PHE A 10 11.09 11.16 7.77
C PHE A 10 11.60 9.71 7.74
N GLN A 11 10.81 8.79 7.19
CA GLN A 11 11.19 7.38 7.01
C GLN A 11 12.07 7.22 5.77
N ALA A 12 13.29 6.71 5.95
CA ALA A 12 14.31 6.65 4.90
C ALA A 12 13.84 5.94 3.63
N ILE A 13 13.18 4.79 3.78
CA ILE A 13 12.70 4.00 2.64
C ILE A 13 11.53 4.65 1.89
N ASP A 14 10.72 5.48 2.57
CA ASP A 14 9.62 6.21 1.94
C ASP A 14 10.14 7.30 1.00
N LEU A 15 11.35 7.81 1.26
CA LEU A 15 12.09 8.70 0.37
C LEU A 15 12.85 7.91 -0.70
N ALA A 16 13.69 6.96 -0.27
CA ALA A 16 14.65 6.29 -1.13
C ALA A 16 13.99 5.40 -2.19
N GLY A 17 12.87 4.75 -1.87
CA GLY A 17 12.15 3.87 -2.80
C GLY A 17 11.67 4.61 -4.06
N PRO A 18 10.79 5.62 -3.93
CA PRO A 18 10.35 6.43 -5.07
C PRO A 18 11.52 7.11 -5.79
N LEU A 19 12.46 7.70 -5.05
CA LEU A 19 13.63 8.36 -5.62
C LEU A 19 14.41 7.41 -6.54
N GLN A 20 14.71 6.21 -6.05
CA GLN A 20 15.47 5.21 -6.82
C GLN A 20 14.69 4.74 -8.05
N ALA A 21 13.38 4.56 -7.97
CA ALA A 21 12.56 4.16 -9.11
C ALA A 21 12.57 5.22 -10.23
N PHE A 22 12.38 6.50 -9.89
CA PHE A 22 12.46 7.57 -10.88
C PHE A 22 13.88 7.73 -11.45
N ALA A 23 14.91 7.58 -10.63
CA ALA A 23 16.30 7.65 -11.09
C ALA A 23 16.61 6.53 -12.09
N THR A 24 16.21 5.30 -11.76
CA THR A 24 16.38 4.14 -12.65
C THR A 24 15.57 4.29 -13.95
N ALA A 25 14.39 4.90 -13.93
CA ALA A 25 13.64 5.17 -15.15
C ALA A 25 14.40 6.07 -16.14
N ALA A 26 15.13 7.08 -15.63
CA ALA A 26 15.98 7.92 -16.46
C ALA A 26 17.18 7.15 -17.03
N GLU A 27 17.76 6.21 -16.26
CA GLU A 27 18.86 5.34 -16.73
C GLU A 27 18.41 4.37 -17.83
N GLU A 28 17.16 3.90 -17.79
CA GLU A 28 16.58 2.95 -18.75
C GLU A 28 16.02 3.62 -20.02
N GLY A 29 16.44 4.87 -20.31
CA GLY A 29 16.00 5.61 -21.50
C GLY A 29 14.56 6.12 -21.42
N GLY A 30 13.96 6.13 -20.23
CA GLY A 30 12.71 6.80 -19.94
C GLY A 30 12.85 8.32 -19.84
N PRO A 31 11.80 9.03 -19.39
CA PRO A 31 11.84 10.47 -19.22
C PRO A 31 13.00 10.90 -18.30
N PRO A 32 13.69 12.01 -18.59
CA PRO A 32 14.75 12.53 -17.74
C PRO A 32 14.13 13.20 -16.49
N TYR A 33 13.68 12.39 -15.53
CA TYR A 33 13.13 12.90 -14.28
C TYR A 33 14.17 13.77 -13.57
N ARG A 34 13.94 15.10 -13.53
CA ARG A 34 14.69 16.00 -12.64
C ARG A 34 14.17 15.78 -11.23
N ILE A 35 14.91 15.01 -10.44
CA ILE A 35 14.56 14.66 -9.06
C ILE A 35 15.26 15.62 -8.10
N ARG A 36 14.52 16.22 -7.17
CA ARG A 36 15.07 17.09 -6.12
C ARG A 36 14.55 16.65 -4.76
N VAL A 37 15.38 16.80 -3.73
CA VAL A 37 15.01 16.56 -2.34
C VAL A 37 15.11 17.89 -1.61
N ALA A 38 14.00 18.34 -1.02
CA ALA A 38 13.94 19.63 -0.35
C ALA A 38 13.35 19.51 1.05
N SER A 39 13.66 20.50 1.89
CA SER A 39 13.02 20.70 3.18
C SER A 39 12.82 22.19 3.43
N LEU A 40 12.02 22.54 4.44
CA LEU A 40 11.82 23.95 4.81
C LEU A 40 13.16 24.71 5.00
N PRO A 41 14.07 24.26 5.89
CA PRO A 41 15.34 24.97 6.11
C PRO A 41 16.44 24.63 5.09
N GLY A 42 16.31 23.51 4.35
CA GLY A 42 17.42 22.93 3.61
C GLY A 42 18.48 22.32 4.53
N GLY A 43 19.61 21.93 3.96
CA GLY A 43 20.72 21.32 4.70
C GLY A 43 20.45 19.87 5.10
N ALA A 44 21.18 19.39 6.11
CA ALA A 44 21.08 18.01 6.59
C ALA A 44 19.80 17.80 7.41
N ILE A 45 18.95 16.88 6.95
CA ILE A 45 17.71 16.50 7.62
C ILE A 45 17.84 15.07 8.11
N ARG A 46 17.64 14.88 9.41
CA ARG A 46 17.64 13.57 10.06
C ARG A 46 16.40 12.78 9.68
N GLY A 47 16.62 11.60 9.08
CA GLY A 47 15.58 10.59 8.86
C GLY A 47 15.54 9.54 9.98
N THR A 48 14.85 8.44 9.74
CA THR A 48 14.84 7.27 10.63
C THR A 48 16.20 6.59 10.69
N GLY A 49 16.62 6.17 11.90
CA GLY A 49 17.91 5.52 12.12
C GLY A 49 19.07 6.53 12.08
N PRO A 50 20.30 6.11 11.71
CA PRO A 50 21.45 7.00 11.64
C PRO A 50 21.54 7.82 10.34
N LEU A 51 20.51 7.81 9.50
CA LEU A 51 20.56 8.39 8.16
C LEU A 51 20.21 9.88 8.16
N ASP A 52 21.14 10.70 7.69
CA ASP A 52 20.92 12.09 7.31
C ASP A 52 20.86 12.20 5.78
N ILE A 53 19.96 13.03 5.26
CA ILE A 53 19.89 13.39 3.84
C ILE A 53 20.17 14.88 3.72
N LEU A 54 21.03 15.25 2.77
CA LEU A 54 21.18 16.65 2.36
C LEU A 54 19.97 17.05 1.49
N SER A 55 19.31 18.13 1.89
CA SER A 55 18.16 18.68 1.22
C SER A 55 18.41 20.12 0.78
N GLU A 56 17.76 20.51 -0.30
CA GLU A 56 17.74 21.90 -0.75
C GLU A 56 16.75 22.71 0.09
N PRO A 57 17.04 23.99 0.41
CA PRO A 57 16.07 24.84 1.07
C PRO A 57 14.90 25.12 0.14
N LEU A 58 13.68 25.04 0.66
CA LEU A 58 12.46 25.21 -0.15
C LEU A 58 12.43 26.54 -0.91
N ALA A 59 12.96 27.61 -0.29
CA ALA A 59 13.07 28.93 -0.89
C ALA A 59 14.00 29.01 -2.11
N ALA A 60 14.89 28.02 -2.31
CA ALA A 60 15.78 27.93 -3.47
C ALA A 60 15.26 26.99 -4.57
N LEU A 61 14.04 26.48 -4.43
CA LEU A 61 13.42 25.69 -5.50
C LEU A 61 13.03 26.59 -6.68
N ASP A 62 13.34 26.11 -7.88
CA ASP A 62 13.13 26.81 -9.14
C ASP A 62 12.50 25.87 -10.20
N GLY A 63 11.60 26.42 -11.01
CA GLY A 63 10.91 25.67 -12.07
C GLY A 63 9.66 24.91 -11.59
N GLU A 64 8.95 24.32 -12.55
CA GLU A 64 7.65 23.69 -12.32
C GLU A 64 7.77 22.34 -11.61
N ILE A 65 6.90 22.10 -10.63
CA ILE A 65 6.78 20.83 -9.92
C ILE A 65 5.74 19.99 -10.68
N ASP A 66 6.15 18.84 -11.19
CA ASP A 66 5.23 17.90 -11.84
C ASP A 66 4.60 17.01 -10.77
N THR A 67 5.47 16.40 -9.94
CA THR A 67 5.07 15.46 -8.90
C THR A 67 5.67 15.91 -7.57
N LEU A 68 4.81 16.23 -6.60
CA LEU A 68 5.20 16.38 -5.20
C LEU A 68 5.07 15.04 -4.48
N ILE A 69 6.07 14.60 -3.74
CA ILE A 69 6.05 13.38 -2.92
C ILE A 69 6.39 13.73 -1.49
N VAL A 70 5.48 13.42 -0.57
CA VAL A 70 5.66 13.60 0.88
C VAL A 70 5.85 12.22 1.53
N PRO A 71 7.02 11.90 2.09
CA PRO A 71 7.26 10.64 2.79
C PRO A 71 6.54 10.63 4.14
N GLY A 72 6.42 9.44 4.74
CA GLY A 72 5.97 9.30 6.12
C GLY A 72 7.14 9.31 7.09
N GLY A 73 6.89 8.74 8.27
CA GLY A 73 7.88 8.58 9.33
C GLY A 73 7.39 9.09 10.69
N PRO A 74 8.16 8.81 11.77
CA PRO A 74 7.82 9.22 13.13
C PRO A 74 7.70 10.74 13.31
N GLY A 75 8.37 11.54 12.47
CA GLY A 75 8.29 12.99 12.53
C GLY A 75 7.00 13.60 11.96
N VAL A 76 6.15 12.81 11.30
CA VAL A 76 5.03 13.35 10.54
C VAL A 76 3.98 14.03 11.41
N GLU A 77 3.80 13.59 12.65
CA GLU A 77 2.82 14.22 13.55
C GLU A 77 3.24 15.63 13.94
N ALA A 78 4.54 15.83 14.19
CA ALA A 78 5.11 17.15 14.45
C ALA A 78 5.01 18.04 13.21
N ALA A 79 5.37 17.51 12.03
CA ALA A 79 5.24 18.25 10.77
C ALA A 79 3.78 18.63 10.47
N ALA A 80 2.82 17.73 10.71
CA ALA A 80 1.39 18.00 10.50
C ALA A 80 0.78 18.97 11.53
N ALA A 81 1.44 19.18 12.68
CA ALA A 81 1.05 20.16 13.68
C ALA A 81 1.73 21.52 13.47
N ASP A 82 2.78 21.60 12.65
CA ASP A 82 3.52 22.82 12.36
C ASP A 82 2.87 23.58 11.17
N PRO A 83 2.32 24.79 11.38
CA PRO A 83 1.70 25.58 10.32
C PRO A 83 2.64 25.86 9.14
N ALA A 84 3.96 25.94 9.36
CA ALA A 84 4.91 26.20 8.28
C ALA A 84 5.00 25.02 7.31
N HIS A 85 5.04 23.78 7.83
CA HIS A 85 5.05 22.56 7.01
C HIS A 85 3.72 22.39 6.28
N VAL A 86 2.59 22.63 6.95
CA VAL A 86 1.25 22.54 6.37
C VAL A 86 1.09 23.56 5.23
N ALA A 87 1.46 24.83 5.45
CA ALA A 87 1.38 25.87 4.44
C ALA A 87 2.30 25.60 3.24
N ALA A 88 3.52 25.10 3.48
CA ALA A 88 4.44 24.73 2.42
C ALA A 88 3.89 23.60 1.53
N VAL A 89 3.33 22.54 2.13
CA VAL A 89 2.71 21.45 1.36
C VAL A 89 1.53 21.95 0.55
N ALA A 90 0.65 22.78 1.14
CA ALA A 90 -0.47 23.37 0.41
C ALA A 90 -0.01 24.25 -0.77
N ALA A 91 1.01 25.08 -0.58
CA ALA A 91 1.56 25.94 -1.63
C ALA A 91 2.19 25.14 -2.77
N LEU A 92 3.01 24.14 -2.46
CA LEU A 92 3.63 23.27 -3.46
C LEU A 92 2.58 22.44 -4.22
N ALA A 93 1.57 21.94 -3.51
CA ALA A 93 0.47 21.19 -4.10
C ALA A 93 -0.31 22.01 -5.12
N ALA A 94 -0.55 23.30 -4.84
CA ALA A 94 -1.28 24.20 -5.74
C ALA A 94 -0.59 24.40 -7.10
N THR A 95 0.74 24.25 -7.16
CA THR A 95 1.52 24.38 -8.39
C THR A 95 2.00 23.04 -8.96
N SER A 96 1.58 21.91 -8.36
CA SER A 96 1.98 20.58 -8.79
C SER A 96 0.93 19.94 -9.71
N ARG A 97 1.34 19.28 -10.80
CA ARG A 97 0.41 18.48 -11.62
C ARG A 97 -0.23 17.37 -10.80
N ARG A 98 0.53 16.72 -9.92
CA ARG A 98 0.04 15.67 -9.00
C ARG A 98 0.77 15.67 -7.66
N VAL A 99 0.07 15.22 -6.63
CA VAL A 99 0.54 15.22 -5.24
C VAL A 99 0.46 13.81 -4.69
N CYS A 100 1.55 13.36 -4.09
CA CYS A 100 1.72 12.01 -3.60
C CYS A 100 2.07 12.02 -2.11
N SER A 101 1.54 11.07 -1.36
CA SER A 101 2.09 10.70 -0.06
C SER A 101 2.48 9.24 0.01
N VAL A 102 3.58 8.96 0.70
CA VAL A 102 4.01 7.61 1.05
C VAL A 102 3.81 7.40 2.55
N CYS A 103 3.28 6.25 2.95
CA CYS A 103 3.09 5.88 4.35
C CYS A 103 2.22 6.90 5.11
N THR A 104 2.69 7.31 6.28
CA THR A 104 2.05 8.31 7.13
C THR A 104 2.18 9.75 6.60
N GLY A 105 2.85 9.98 5.47
CA GLY A 105 2.87 11.29 4.79
C GLY A 105 1.46 11.81 4.48
N ALA A 106 0.48 10.90 4.37
CA ALA A 106 -0.94 11.23 4.23
C ALA A 106 -1.47 12.13 5.37
N PHE A 107 -0.90 12.08 6.57
CA PHE A 107 -1.28 12.97 7.68
C PHE A 107 -0.96 14.44 7.38
N LEU A 108 0.17 14.69 6.72
CA LEU A 108 0.58 16.05 6.36
C LEU A 108 -0.26 16.58 5.17
N LEU A 109 -0.58 15.72 4.21
CA LEU A 109 -1.53 16.06 3.13
C LEU A 109 -2.94 16.34 3.69
N ALA A 110 -3.40 15.54 4.67
CA ALA A 110 -4.69 15.77 5.33
C ALA A 110 -4.70 17.08 6.13
N ALA A 111 -3.63 17.39 6.87
CA ALA A 111 -3.48 18.65 7.57
C ALA A 111 -3.51 19.86 6.63
N ALA A 112 -2.95 19.72 5.42
CA ALA A 112 -2.99 20.72 4.36
C ALA A 112 -4.35 20.80 3.63
N GLY A 113 -5.35 20.02 4.04
CA GLY A 113 -6.69 20.00 3.42
C GLY A 113 -6.76 19.30 2.06
N LEU A 114 -5.66 18.67 1.62
CA LEU A 114 -5.57 18.07 0.28
C LEU A 114 -6.37 16.78 0.14
N LEU A 115 -6.71 16.13 1.27
CA LEU A 115 -7.44 14.86 1.31
C LEU A 115 -8.94 15.02 1.65
N ASP A 116 -9.42 16.23 1.88
CA ASP A 116 -10.82 16.46 2.25
C ASP A 116 -11.78 16.00 1.15
N GLY A 117 -12.70 15.10 1.50
CA GLY A 117 -13.66 14.50 0.57
C GLY A 117 -13.05 13.45 -0.37
N ARG A 118 -11.74 13.18 -0.30
CA ARG A 118 -11.05 12.22 -1.19
C ARG A 118 -10.91 10.85 -0.53
N GLN A 119 -10.81 9.81 -1.36
CA GLN A 119 -10.28 8.53 -0.93
C GLN A 119 -8.77 8.63 -0.74
N ALA A 120 -8.28 8.04 0.33
CA ALA A 120 -6.85 7.98 0.64
C ALA A 120 -6.53 6.68 1.37
N CYS A 121 -5.31 6.19 1.20
CA CYS A 121 -4.74 5.15 2.04
C CYS A 121 -3.48 5.66 2.73
N THR A 122 -3.12 5.02 3.83
CA THR A 122 -1.87 5.24 4.56
C THR A 122 -1.42 3.90 5.10
N HIS A 123 -0.29 3.85 5.81
CA HIS A 123 0.13 2.62 6.47
C HIS A 123 -0.98 2.07 7.37
N TRP A 124 -1.31 0.80 7.25
CA TRP A 124 -2.45 0.14 7.94
C TRP A 124 -2.52 0.44 9.44
N ARG A 125 -1.38 0.50 10.16
CA ARG A 125 -1.32 0.85 11.59
C ARG A 125 -1.87 2.25 11.89
N ALA A 126 -1.72 3.16 10.95
CA ALA A 126 -2.08 4.57 11.08
C ALA A 126 -3.43 4.89 10.42
N ALA A 127 -4.04 3.96 9.69
CA ALA A 127 -5.28 4.20 8.95
C ALA A 127 -6.46 4.57 9.88
N ALA A 128 -6.63 3.86 10.99
CA ALA A 128 -7.67 4.19 11.98
C ALA A 128 -7.45 5.59 12.60
N THR A 129 -6.20 5.92 12.92
CA THR A 129 -5.82 7.22 13.47
C THR A 129 -6.05 8.35 12.47
N LEU A 130 -5.71 8.14 11.20
CA LEU A 130 -5.93 9.12 10.14
C LEU A 130 -7.44 9.40 9.97
N ALA A 131 -8.26 8.35 9.93
CA ALA A 131 -9.71 8.46 9.80
C ALA A 131 -10.35 9.20 10.99
N ALA A 132 -9.87 8.93 12.21
CA ALA A 132 -10.37 9.59 13.41
C ALA A 132 -9.99 11.08 13.46
N ARG A 133 -8.76 11.44 13.06
CA ARG A 133 -8.25 12.81 13.12
C ARG A 133 -8.76 13.69 11.98
N TYR A 134 -9.01 13.11 10.81
CA TYR A 134 -9.46 13.83 9.62
C TYR A 134 -10.75 13.18 9.07
N PRO A 135 -11.92 13.41 9.70
CA PRO A 135 -13.15 12.70 9.38
C PRO A 135 -13.73 12.98 7.99
N ARG A 136 -13.23 14.02 7.29
CA ARG A 136 -13.58 14.30 5.89
C ARG A 136 -12.82 13.42 4.90
N VAL A 137 -11.78 12.70 5.33
CA VAL A 137 -11.00 11.80 4.48
C VAL A 137 -11.66 10.42 4.45
N ARG A 138 -11.90 9.89 3.25
CA ARG A 138 -12.43 8.52 3.06
C ARG A 138 -11.27 7.52 3.09
N VAL A 139 -10.82 7.18 4.30
CA VAL A 139 -9.64 6.31 4.48
C VAL A 139 -9.95 4.86 4.11
N ASN A 140 -9.18 4.29 3.19
CA ASN A 140 -9.18 2.88 2.83
C ASN A 140 -7.87 2.23 3.31
N PRO A 141 -7.89 1.31 4.29
CA PRO A 141 -6.68 0.70 4.85
C PRO A 141 -6.10 -0.44 4.00
N GLU A 142 -6.83 -0.92 2.99
CA GLU A 142 -6.45 -2.12 2.24
C GLU A 142 -5.43 -1.89 1.12
N PRO A 143 -5.58 -0.91 0.21
CA PRO A 143 -4.69 -0.79 -0.95
C PRO A 143 -3.26 -0.39 -0.55
N ILE A 144 -2.27 -0.96 -1.24
CA ILE A 144 -0.87 -0.53 -1.17
C ILE A 144 -0.68 0.88 -1.74
N TYR A 145 -1.48 1.26 -2.74
CA TYR A 145 -1.63 2.65 -3.18
C TYR A 145 -2.96 2.82 -3.90
N LEU A 146 -3.46 4.05 -3.91
CA LEU A 146 -4.62 4.45 -4.70
C LEU A 146 -4.43 5.85 -5.26
N ARG A 147 -5.23 6.17 -6.27
CA ARG A 147 -5.33 7.47 -6.92
C ARG A 147 -6.76 7.99 -6.79
N ASP A 148 -6.92 9.22 -6.32
CA ASP A 148 -8.17 9.99 -6.39
C ASP A 148 -7.88 11.32 -7.10
N ASP A 149 -8.18 11.35 -8.41
CA ASP A 149 -7.87 12.43 -9.34
C ASP A 149 -6.36 12.69 -9.45
N ASN A 150 -5.85 13.86 -9.01
CA ASN A 150 -4.44 14.22 -9.03
C ASN A 150 -3.71 13.91 -7.70
N VAL A 151 -4.38 13.28 -6.75
CA VAL A 151 -3.81 12.90 -5.46
C VAL A 151 -3.59 11.39 -5.39
N TYR A 152 -2.38 10.99 -5.02
CA TYR A 152 -1.97 9.60 -4.88
C TYR A 152 -1.50 9.37 -3.45
N THR A 153 -1.91 8.27 -2.85
CA THR A 153 -1.50 7.92 -1.49
C THR A 153 -1.09 6.45 -1.44
N SER A 154 -0.07 6.10 -0.66
CA SER A 154 0.41 4.73 -0.52
C SER A 154 0.64 4.31 0.94
N ALA A 155 0.63 3.00 1.15
CA ALA A 155 0.84 2.31 2.43
C ALA A 155 2.21 2.57 3.06
N GLY A 156 3.22 2.96 2.28
CA GLY A 156 4.58 3.17 2.76
C GLY A 156 5.55 2.01 2.58
N VAL A 157 6.78 2.21 3.06
CA VAL A 157 7.87 1.25 2.95
C VAL A 157 8.11 0.90 1.48
N SER A 158 7.97 -0.36 1.08
CA SER A 158 8.15 -0.77 -0.31
C SER A 158 7.00 -0.32 -1.22
N ALA A 159 5.84 0.07 -0.68
CA ALA A 159 4.72 0.58 -1.46
C ALA A 159 5.01 1.95 -2.11
N GLY A 160 6.03 2.66 -1.62
CA GLY A 160 6.55 3.84 -2.32
C GLY A 160 7.14 3.50 -3.69
N ILE A 161 7.77 2.33 -3.83
CA ILE A 161 8.30 1.84 -5.12
C ILE A 161 7.14 1.49 -6.05
N ASP A 162 6.10 0.80 -5.56
CA ASP A 162 4.93 0.47 -6.41
C ASP A 162 4.20 1.72 -6.89
N LEU A 163 4.07 2.74 -6.03
CA LEU A 163 3.50 4.02 -6.43
C LEU A 163 4.35 4.68 -7.52
N ALA A 164 5.69 4.72 -7.35
CA ALA A 164 6.57 5.30 -8.36
C ALA A 164 6.51 4.55 -9.70
N LEU A 165 6.47 3.21 -9.68
CA LEU A 165 6.29 2.40 -10.89
C LEU A 165 4.97 2.69 -11.60
N ALA A 166 3.88 2.91 -10.85
CA ALA A 166 2.59 3.30 -11.43
C ALA A 166 2.65 4.68 -12.08
N LEU A 167 3.37 5.64 -11.48
CA LEU A 167 3.56 6.98 -12.05
C LEU A 167 4.44 6.94 -13.31
N ILE A 168 5.49 6.10 -13.31
CA ILE A 168 6.34 5.87 -14.48
C ILE A 168 5.55 5.21 -15.62
N ASP A 169 4.65 4.27 -15.32
CA ASP A 169 3.74 3.68 -16.31
C ASP A 169 2.84 4.76 -16.94
N GLU A 170 2.28 5.66 -16.12
CA GLU A 170 1.47 6.78 -16.62
C GLU A 170 2.27 7.76 -17.50
N ASP A 171 3.55 7.99 -17.20
CA ASP A 171 4.38 8.97 -17.92
C ASP A 171 5.09 8.40 -19.16
N ALA A 172 5.51 7.13 -19.10
CA ALA A 172 6.43 6.51 -20.06
C ALA A 172 5.96 5.14 -20.57
N GLY A 173 4.81 4.67 -20.11
CA GLY A 173 4.21 3.41 -20.49
C GLY A 173 4.77 2.17 -19.79
N ALA A 174 4.03 1.08 -19.91
CA ALA A 174 4.26 -0.16 -19.18
C ALA A 174 5.62 -0.82 -19.48
N ALA A 175 6.20 -0.59 -20.67
CA ALA A 175 7.51 -1.13 -21.02
C ALA A 175 8.62 -0.51 -20.15
N CYS A 176 8.62 0.82 -20.00
CA CYS A 176 9.59 1.52 -19.15
C CYS A 176 9.42 1.11 -17.68
N ALA A 177 8.18 1.12 -17.17
CA ALA A 177 7.90 0.68 -15.80
C ALA A 177 8.33 -0.78 -15.55
N GLY A 178 8.16 -1.66 -16.54
CA GLY A 178 8.60 -3.05 -16.50
C GLY A 178 10.12 -3.19 -16.37
N GLU A 179 10.87 -2.42 -17.16
CA GLU A 179 12.35 -2.42 -17.10
C GLU A 179 12.87 -1.87 -15.77
N VAL A 180 12.27 -0.80 -15.26
CA VAL A 180 12.61 -0.26 -13.93
C VAL A 180 12.37 -1.31 -12.85
N ALA A 181 11.20 -1.95 -12.85
CA ALA A 181 10.89 -2.99 -11.86
C ALA A 181 11.85 -4.20 -11.97
N ARG A 182 12.22 -4.59 -13.19
CA ARG A 182 13.22 -5.65 -13.44
C ARG A 182 14.57 -5.29 -12.84
N ARG A 183 15.03 -4.04 -13.05
CA ARG A 183 16.32 -3.55 -12.54
C ARG A 183 16.34 -3.41 -11.02
N LEU A 184 15.21 -3.03 -10.42
CA LEU A 184 15.04 -2.98 -8.97
C LEU A 184 14.76 -4.35 -8.33
N VAL A 185 14.62 -5.42 -9.13
CA VAL A 185 14.30 -6.78 -8.66
C VAL A 185 13.01 -6.80 -7.82
N VAL A 186 12.01 -6.04 -8.27
CA VAL A 186 10.67 -5.99 -7.66
C VAL A 186 9.61 -6.51 -8.62
N HIS A 187 8.43 -6.80 -8.09
CA HIS A 187 7.32 -7.21 -8.94
C HIS A 187 6.89 -6.03 -9.81
N VAL A 188 6.86 -6.22 -11.13
CA VAL A 188 6.42 -5.21 -12.11
C VAL A 188 5.06 -4.64 -11.76
N ARG A 189 4.17 -5.46 -11.18
CA ARG A 189 2.84 -5.03 -10.78
C ARG A 189 2.42 -5.73 -9.49
N ARG A 190 2.52 -5.02 -8.38
CA ARG A 190 1.57 -5.21 -7.28
C ARG A 190 0.34 -4.35 -7.60
N PRO A 191 -0.85 -4.92 -7.82
CA PRO A 191 -2.04 -4.11 -8.08
C PRO A 191 -2.24 -3.13 -6.92
N GLY A 192 -2.57 -1.86 -7.18
CA GLY A 192 -2.78 -0.87 -6.11
C GLY A 192 -3.75 -1.33 -5.02
N GLY A 193 -4.79 -2.10 -5.40
CA GLY A 193 -5.74 -2.76 -4.49
C GLY A 193 -5.26 -4.04 -3.81
N GLN A 194 -3.98 -4.41 -3.89
CA GLN A 194 -3.39 -5.49 -3.11
C GLN A 194 -3.34 -5.07 -1.63
N SER A 195 -3.65 -6.00 -0.72
CA SER A 195 -3.61 -5.70 0.72
C SER A 195 -2.19 -5.34 1.16
N GLN A 196 -2.06 -4.28 1.98
CA GLN A 196 -0.77 -3.78 2.48
C GLN A 196 0.02 -4.83 3.28
N TYR A 197 -0.72 -5.73 3.93
CA TYR A 197 -0.17 -6.78 4.75
C TYR A 197 -0.33 -8.10 4.01
N SER A 198 0.77 -8.73 3.63
CA SER A 198 0.69 -10.11 3.18
C SER A 198 0.23 -10.97 4.36
N ASP A 199 -0.56 -12.01 4.08
CA ASP A 199 -1.00 -12.94 5.11
C ASP A 199 0.16 -13.59 5.86
N VAL A 200 1.26 -13.82 5.16
CA VAL A 200 2.50 -14.35 5.72
C VAL A 200 3.10 -13.42 6.79
N LEU A 201 3.05 -12.09 6.58
CA LEU A 201 3.49 -11.10 7.59
C LEU A 201 2.44 -10.91 8.69
N ARG A 202 1.15 -11.05 8.37
CA ARG A 202 0.05 -11.10 9.35
C ARG A 202 0.27 -12.23 10.34
N MET A 203 0.68 -13.40 9.83
CA MET A 203 1.05 -14.59 10.59
C MET A 203 2.29 -14.43 11.49
N GLN A 204 3.12 -13.40 11.31
CA GLN A 204 4.31 -13.15 12.13
C GLN A 204 4.06 -12.21 13.33
N ASN A 205 2.87 -11.61 13.45
CA ASN A 205 2.48 -10.86 14.65
C ASN A 205 2.31 -11.84 15.83
N ALA A 206 2.86 -11.58 17.02
CA ALA A 206 2.96 -12.57 18.11
C ALA A 206 1.62 -13.28 18.47
N GLY A 207 0.49 -12.58 18.39
CA GLY A 207 -0.84 -13.19 18.52
C GLY A 207 -1.16 -14.16 17.39
N VAL A 208 -0.94 -13.74 16.14
CA VAL A 208 -1.18 -14.53 14.92
C VAL A 208 -0.12 -15.62 14.72
N ALA A 209 1.09 -15.47 15.27
CA ALA A 209 2.15 -16.46 15.26
C ALA A 209 1.71 -17.77 15.91
N THR A 210 0.86 -17.68 16.94
CA THR A 210 0.20 -18.84 17.56
C THR A 210 -0.65 -19.64 16.57
N PHE A 211 -1.21 -18.98 15.55
CA PHE A 211 -2.06 -19.58 14.52
C PHE A 211 -1.38 -19.62 13.14
N ALA A 212 -0.09 -19.30 13.04
CA ALA A 212 0.61 -19.21 11.76
C ALA A 212 0.55 -20.54 11.01
N THR A 213 0.87 -21.67 11.66
CA THR A 213 0.81 -22.98 11.02
C THR A 213 -0.59 -23.31 10.49
N LEU A 214 -1.64 -23.01 11.27
CA LEU A 214 -3.03 -23.24 10.86
C LEU A 214 -3.41 -22.39 9.64
N LEU A 215 -3.05 -21.10 9.65
CA LEU A 215 -3.35 -20.20 8.53
C LEU A 215 -2.57 -20.61 7.26
N ALA A 216 -1.33 -21.08 7.41
CA ALA A 216 -0.53 -21.61 6.30
C ALA A 216 -1.18 -22.87 5.72
N ASP A 217 -1.67 -23.76 6.58
CA ASP A 217 -2.37 -24.98 6.16
C ASP A 217 -3.65 -24.67 5.39
N ILE A 218 -4.40 -23.65 5.81
CA ILE A 218 -5.60 -23.17 5.11
C ILE A 218 -5.22 -22.63 3.73
N ALA A 219 -4.17 -21.80 3.64
CA ALA A 219 -3.70 -21.23 2.39
C ALA A 219 -3.14 -22.28 1.42
N ALA A 220 -2.47 -23.32 1.94
CA ALA A 220 -1.95 -24.42 1.13
C ALA A 220 -3.08 -25.35 0.61
N ARG A 221 -4.17 -25.47 1.36
CA ARG A 221 -5.29 -26.38 1.05
C ARG A 221 -6.64 -25.67 1.18
N PRO A 222 -6.90 -24.61 0.40
CA PRO A 222 -8.09 -23.77 0.59
C PRO A 222 -9.39 -24.52 0.30
N GLY A 223 -9.34 -25.60 -0.49
CA GLY A 223 -10.48 -26.44 -0.86
C GLY A 223 -10.99 -27.39 0.24
N LEU A 224 -10.29 -27.55 1.36
CA LEU A 224 -10.78 -28.37 2.46
C LEU A 224 -11.94 -27.69 3.20
N ALA A 225 -12.75 -28.50 3.87
CA ALA A 225 -13.77 -28.00 4.79
C ALA A 225 -13.10 -27.46 6.06
N TRP A 226 -12.69 -26.20 6.02
CA TRP A 226 -12.15 -25.48 7.18
C TRP A 226 -13.28 -24.90 8.02
N ARG A 227 -14.11 -25.76 8.65
CA ARG A 227 -15.07 -25.27 9.65
C ARG A 227 -14.30 -24.93 10.92
N THR A 228 -14.86 -24.04 11.74
CA THR A 228 -14.23 -23.63 13.00
C THR A 228 -13.93 -24.81 13.92
N GLN A 229 -14.75 -25.86 13.88
CA GLN A 229 -14.48 -27.10 14.62
C GLN A 229 -13.25 -27.85 14.10
N ASP A 230 -13.07 -27.94 12.79
CA ASP A 230 -11.91 -28.60 12.18
C ASP A 230 -10.61 -27.82 12.49
N MET A 231 -10.69 -26.48 12.49
CA MET A 231 -9.59 -25.58 12.88
C MET A 231 -9.20 -25.73 14.35
N ALA A 232 -10.20 -25.87 15.24
CA ALA A 232 -9.99 -26.08 16.66
C ALA A 232 -9.32 -27.43 16.93
N GLN A 233 -9.77 -28.50 16.25
CA GLN A 233 -9.15 -29.82 16.31
C GLN A 233 -7.71 -29.81 15.80
N ALA A 234 -7.45 -29.19 14.65
CA ALA A 234 -6.11 -29.04 14.09
C ALA A 234 -5.15 -28.28 15.04
N SER A 235 -5.71 -27.42 15.90
CA SER A 235 -4.97 -26.65 16.90
C SER A 235 -4.89 -27.31 18.28
N GLY A 236 -5.43 -28.53 18.45
CA GLY A 236 -5.48 -29.23 19.75
C GLY A 236 -6.30 -28.53 20.83
N GLN A 237 -7.30 -27.73 20.43
CA GLN A 237 -8.08 -26.88 21.34
C GLN A 237 -9.57 -27.20 21.29
N SER A 238 -10.28 -26.96 22.40
CA SER A 238 -11.75 -26.97 22.40
C SER A 238 -12.28 -25.82 21.53
N LEU A 239 -13.46 -26.01 20.93
CA LEU A 239 -14.09 -25.01 20.04
C LEU A 239 -14.20 -23.62 20.69
N ARG A 240 -14.62 -23.58 21.96
CA ARG A 240 -14.79 -22.32 22.71
C ARG A 240 -13.46 -21.63 22.99
N SER A 241 -12.43 -22.38 23.40
CA SER A 241 -11.10 -21.83 23.65
C SER A 241 -10.46 -21.32 22.36
N PHE A 242 -10.54 -22.13 21.30
CA PHE A 242 -10.04 -21.79 19.98
C PHE A 242 -10.65 -20.49 19.47
N TYR A 243 -11.99 -20.40 19.45
CA TYR A 243 -12.68 -19.23 18.92
C TYR A 243 -12.26 -17.95 19.63
N ARG A 244 -12.26 -17.96 20.97
CA ARG A 244 -11.85 -16.80 21.78
C ARG A 244 -10.41 -16.40 21.48
N LYS A 245 -9.45 -17.33 21.61
CA LYS A 245 -8.03 -17.03 21.37
C LYS A 245 -7.76 -16.59 19.94
N PHE A 246 -8.46 -17.16 18.97
CA PHE A 246 -8.32 -16.79 17.57
C PHE A 246 -8.77 -15.36 17.32
N VAL A 247 -9.95 -14.98 17.83
CA VAL A 247 -10.46 -13.60 17.70
C VAL A 247 -9.54 -12.62 18.44
N ASP A 248 -9.12 -12.95 19.67
CA ASP A 248 -8.20 -12.11 20.45
C ASP A 248 -6.85 -11.89 19.73
N ALA A 249 -6.36 -12.94 19.05
CA ALA A 249 -5.08 -12.90 18.33
C ALA A 249 -5.14 -12.22 16.96
N THR A 250 -6.23 -12.44 16.20
CA THR A 250 -6.31 -12.08 14.77
C THR A 250 -7.22 -10.90 14.49
N GLY A 251 -8.04 -10.49 15.47
CA GLY A 251 -9.06 -9.45 15.32
C GLY A 251 -10.25 -9.85 14.45
N GLU A 252 -10.32 -11.10 13.97
CA GLU A 252 -11.38 -11.57 13.08
C GLU A 252 -11.93 -12.94 13.47
N ARG A 253 -13.10 -13.28 12.93
CA ARG A 253 -13.73 -14.59 13.15
C ARG A 253 -13.03 -15.66 12.30
N PRO A 254 -12.88 -16.91 12.79
CA PRO A 254 -12.24 -17.99 12.04
C PRO A 254 -12.79 -18.20 10.62
N ALA A 255 -14.12 -18.15 10.45
CA ALA A 255 -14.75 -18.29 9.12
C ALA A 255 -14.44 -17.11 8.18
N ALA A 256 -14.26 -15.90 8.72
CA ALA A 256 -13.87 -14.73 7.94
C ALA A 256 -12.42 -14.86 7.46
N ALA A 257 -11.51 -15.35 8.32
CA ALA A 257 -10.13 -15.62 7.94
C ALA A 257 -10.04 -16.65 6.80
N VAL A 258 -10.79 -17.75 6.88
CA VAL A 258 -10.85 -18.76 5.80
C VAL A 258 -11.34 -18.14 4.50
N GLU A 259 -12.44 -17.37 4.54
CA GLU A 259 -12.97 -16.73 3.34
C GLU A 259 -11.97 -15.73 2.73
N ARG A 260 -11.30 -14.95 3.58
CA ARG A 260 -10.30 -13.96 3.18
C ARG A 260 -9.10 -14.64 2.49
N ILE A 261 -8.56 -15.72 3.08
CA ILE A 261 -7.50 -16.54 2.47
C ILE A 261 -7.93 -17.10 1.11
N ARG A 262 -9.16 -17.60 1.00
CA ARG A 262 -9.68 -18.11 -0.28
C ARG A 262 -9.77 -17.02 -1.34
N VAL A 263 -10.20 -15.81 -0.97
CA VAL A 263 -10.20 -14.64 -1.88
C VAL A 263 -8.78 -14.30 -2.33
N GLU A 264 -7.80 -14.35 -1.43
CA GLU A 264 -6.39 -14.10 -1.77
C GLU A 264 -5.85 -15.16 -2.75
N CYS A 265 -6.09 -16.45 -2.49
CA CYS A 265 -5.75 -17.53 -3.41
C CYS A 265 -6.40 -17.33 -4.79
N ALA A 266 -7.67 -16.90 -4.82
CA ALA A 266 -8.36 -16.58 -6.07
C ALA A 266 -7.69 -15.41 -6.81
N GLY A 267 -7.32 -14.34 -6.09
CA GLY A 267 -6.62 -13.19 -6.65
C GLY A 267 -5.27 -13.56 -7.25
N ALA A 268 -4.50 -14.38 -6.54
CA ALA A 268 -3.21 -14.89 -7.01
C ALA A 268 -3.36 -15.70 -8.31
N LEU A 269 -4.36 -16.59 -8.39
CA LEU A 269 -4.64 -17.37 -9.60
C LEU A 269 -5.08 -16.47 -10.77
N LEU A 270 -5.90 -15.45 -10.51
CA LEU A 270 -6.36 -14.50 -11.54
C LEU A 270 -5.22 -13.63 -12.09
N GLY A 271 -4.24 -13.28 -11.25
CA GLY A 271 -3.09 -12.47 -11.65
C GLY A 271 -1.95 -13.27 -12.31
N SER A 272 -1.87 -14.58 -12.07
CA SER A 272 -0.77 -15.44 -12.52
C SER A 272 -1.14 -16.44 -13.62
N THR A 273 -2.43 -16.71 -13.85
CA THR A 273 -2.90 -17.73 -14.80
C THR A 273 -4.04 -17.22 -15.69
N SER A 274 -4.31 -17.91 -16.79
CA SER A 274 -5.45 -17.67 -17.71
C SER A 274 -6.68 -18.55 -17.38
N LEU A 275 -6.71 -19.19 -16.21
CA LEU A 275 -7.79 -20.11 -15.81
C LEU A 275 -9.17 -19.42 -15.82
N GLY A 276 -10.19 -20.14 -16.30
CA GLY A 276 -11.58 -19.70 -16.25
C GLY A 276 -12.08 -19.53 -14.80
N LEU A 277 -13.04 -18.65 -14.58
CA LEU A 277 -13.51 -18.29 -13.23
C LEU A 277 -14.06 -19.47 -12.43
N LYS A 278 -14.67 -20.45 -13.11
CA LYS A 278 -15.11 -21.71 -12.51
C LYS A 278 -13.94 -22.53 -11.93
N ASP A 279 -12.81 -22.59 -12.66
CA ASP A 279 -11.61 -23.29 -12.21
C ASP A 279 -10.91 -22.54 -11.08
N VAL A 280 -10.84 -21.21 -11.18
CA VAL A 280 -10.31 -20.36 -10.11
C VAL A 280 -11.13 -20.57 -8.83
N ALA A 281 -12.46 -20.53 -8.90
CA ALA A 281 -13.33 -20.74 -7.75
C ALA A 281 -13.06 -22.11 -7.09
N ARG A 282 -12.99 -23.18 -7.89
CA ARG A 282 -12.71 -24.52 -7.38
C ARG A 282 -11.33 -24.61 -6.71
N ARG A 283 -10.28 -24.11 -7.37
CA ARG A 283 -8.90 -24.19 -6.86
C ARG A 283 -8.66 -23.30 -5.64
N SER A 284 -9.41 -22.21 -5.52
CA SER A 284 -9.40 -21.33 -4.33
C SER A 284 -10.39 -21.78 -3.25
N GLY A 285 -11.07 -22.92 -3.40
CA GLY A 285 -11.91 -23.51 -2.35
C GLY A 285 -13.32 -22.93 -2.22
N PHE A 286 -13.82 -22.23 -3.23
CA PHE A 286 -15.23 -21.84 -3.31
C PHE A 286 -16.07 -22.93 -3.99
N ALA A 287 -17.27 -23.14 -3.47
CA ALA A 287 -18.23 -24.11 -4.02
C ALA A 287 -18.80 -23.69 -5.39
N SER A 288 -18.78 -22.40 -5.71
CA SER A 288 -19.29 -21.87 -6.97
C SER A 288 -18.60 -20.57 -7.37
N GLU A 289 -18.58 -20.27 -8.67
CA GLU A 289 -18.10 -18.99 -9.21
C GLU A 289 -18.85 -17.82 -8.59
N GLN A 290 -20.18 -17.91 -8.46
CA GLN A 290 -21.00 -16.85 -7.88
C GLN A 290 -20.69 -16.65 -6.38
N GLY A 291 -20.38 -17.75 -5.66
CA GLY A 291 -19.90 -17.69 -4.28
C GLY A 291 -18.56 -16.95 -4.19
N MET A 292 -17.60 -17.31 -5.04
CA MET A 292 -16.31 -16.63 -5.14
C MET A 292 -16.48 -15.14 -5.45
N ARG A 293 -17.27 -14.77 -6.47
CA ARG A 293 -17.50 -13.36 -6.85
C ARG A 293 -18.04 -12.52 -5.70
N ARG A 294 -19.02 -13.04 -4.95
CA ARG A 294 -19.59 -12.35 -3.78
C ARG A 294 -18.57 -12.18 -2.65
N ALA A 295 -17.80 -13.24 -2.36
CA ALA A 295 -16.73 -13.18 -1.37
C ALA A 295 -15.65 -12.18 -1.79
N PHE A 296 -15.22 -12.22 -3.05
CA PHE A 296 -14.22 -11.33 -3.63
C PHE A 296 -14.65 -9.87 -3.51
N LEU A 297 -15.90 -9.54 -3.87
CA LEU A 297 -16.43 -8.18 -3.75
C LEU A 297 -16.50 -7.73 -2.28
N ARG A 298 -16.96 -8.59 -1.37
CA ARG A 298 -17.07 -8.26 0.05
C ARG A 298 -15.72 -8.07 0.74
N VAL A 299 -14.73 -8.89 0.39
CA VAL A 299 -13.41 -8.88 1.03
C VAL A 299 -12.47 -7.85 0.41
N SER A 300 -12.46 -7.72 -0.93
CA SER A 300 -11.51 -6.86 -1.65
C SER A 300 -12.12 -5.56 -2.18
N GLY A 301 -13.45 -5.40 -2.13
CA GLY A 301 -14.14 -4.26 -2.73
C GLY A 301 -14.16 -4.25 -4.26
N ARG A 302 -13.62 -5.30 -4.93
CA ARG A 302 -13.46 -5.36 -6.39
C ARG A 302 -14.13 -6.59 -6.99
N LEU A 303 -14.41 -6.53 -8.28
CA LEU A 303 -14.83 -7.71 -9.05
C LEU A 303 -13.62 -8.53 -9.48
N PRO A 304 -13.72 -9.88 -9.57
CA PRO A 304 -12.62 -10.73 -10.04
C PRO A 304 -12.04 -10.31 -11.40
N SER A 305 -12.87 -9.79 -12.31
CA SER A 305 -12.45 -9.31 -13.63
C SER A 305 -11.45 -8.15 -13.55
N ALA A 306 -11.53 -7.31 -12.53
CA ALA A 306 -10.64 -6.15 -12.35
C ALA A 306 -9.20 -6.55 -11.93
N VAL A 307 -8.99 -7.82 -11.57
CA VAL A 307 -7.69 -8.37 -11.14
C VAL A 307 -7.08 -9.25 -12.24
N ARG A 308 -7.82 -9.53 -13.31
CA ARG A 308 -7.37 -10.35 -14.44
C ARG A 308 -6.39 -9.57 -15.33
N ARG A 309 -5.43 -10.25 -15.94
CA ARG A 309 -4.51 -9.62 -16.91
C ARG A 309 -5.31 -9.06 -18.11
N PRO A 310 -4.98 -7.86 -18.62
CA PRO A 310 -5.54 -7.37 -19.88
C PRO A 310 -5.08 -8.28 -21.03
N GLY A 311 -6.01 -8.85 -21.79
CA GLY A 311 -5.73 -9.69 -22.97
C GLY A 311 -6.54 -10.99 -23.08
N ASP A 312 -7.15 -11.47 -21.99
CA ASP A 312 -7.88 -12.75 -21.93
C ASP A 312 -9.41 -12.58 -21.75
N SER A 313 -10.04 -11.62 -22.44
CA SER A 313 -11.52 -11.49 -22.44
C SER A 313 -12.17 -12.35 -23.51
#